data_AF-A0A354FCI3-F1
#
_entry.id   AF-A0A354FCI3-F1
#
_cell.length_a   1.000
_cell.length_b   1.000
_cell.length_c   1.000
_cell.angle_alpha   90.00
_cell.angle_beta   90.00
_cell.angle_gamma   90.00
#
_symmetry.space_group_name_H-M   'P 1'
#
loop_
_entity.id
_entity.type
_entity.pdbx_description
1 polymer ?
#
loop_
_entity_poly.entity_id
_entity_poly.type
_entity_poly.pdbx_seq_one_letter_code
_entity_poly.pdbx_strand_id
1 'polypeptide(L)'
;MPAVSIFSISSLALLERLLAVIFHVTVTIVVWNGFQGNKKVLYLLLAILLHGMMDALIPIISSFTTSLIIFEGAFLIVDIFMVIYAFHSRKYYLKEENQ
;
A
#
# COMPACT_ATOMS: atom_id res chain seq x y z
N MET A 1 -7.77 -7.85 41.29
CA MET A 1 -8.36 -7.04 40.20
C MET A 1 -7.49 -7.30 38.98
N PRO A 2 -7.98 -7.80 37.84
CA PRO A 2 -7.10 -8.00 36.70
C PRO A 2 -6.72 -6.62 36.18
N ALA A 3 -5.42 -6.34 36.15
CA ALA A 3 -4.88 -5.16 35.51
C ALA A 3 -5.25 -5.24 34.03
N VAL A 4 -6.18 -4.39 33.60
CA VAL A 4 -6.38 -4.13 32.17
C VAL A 4 -5.09 -3.48 31.70
N SER A 5 -4.23 -4.25 31.04
CA SER A 5 -3.03 -3.73 30.39
C SER A 5 -3.48 -2.79 29.28
N ILE A 6 -3.50 -1.49 29.59
CA ILE A 6 -3.70 -0.44 28.60
C ILE A 6 -2.55 -0.60 27.59
N PHE A 7 -2.86 -1.10 26.40
CA PHE A 7 -1.88 -1.24 25.32
C PHE A 7 -1.33 0.15 25.00
N SER A 8 -0.05 0.39 25.32
CA SER A 8 0.67 1.57 24.86
C SER A 8 0.95 1.39 23.37
N ILE A 9 0.10 1.98 22.53
CA ILE A 9 0.32 1.99 21.08
C ILE A 9 1.36 3.08 20.81
N SER A 10 2.55 2.67 20.35
CA SER A 10 3.57 3.61 19.89
C SER A 10 3.05 4.38 18.67
N SER A 11 3.33 5.69 18.60
CA SER A 11 2.98 6.53 17.43
C SER A 11 3.50 5.96 16.11
N LEU A 12 4.66 5.28 16.14
CA LEU A 12 5.25 4.60 14.99
C LEU A 12 4.38 3.42 14.51
N ALA A 13 3.88 2.60 15.44
CA ALA A 13 2.99 1.48 15.10
C ALA A 13 1.64 1.95 14.51
N LEU A 14 1.19 3.16 14.84
CA LEU A 14 0.04 3.78 14.19
C LEU A 14 0.38 4.25 12.77
N LEU A 15 1.56 4.84 12.57
CA LEU A 15 2.01 5.31 11.27
C LEU A 15 2.11 4.16 10.27
N GLU A 16 2.70 3.03 10.68
CA GLU A 16 2.79 1.82 9.86
C GLU A 16 1.41 1.35 9.37
N ARG A 17 0.40 1.34 10.26
CA ARG A 17 -0.98 0.95 9.91
C ARG A 17 -1.60 1.94 8.94
N LEU A 18 -1.36 3.24 9.10
CA LEU A 18 -1.86 4.26 8.19
C LEU A 18 -1.26 4.09 6.79
N LEU A 19 0.06 3.89 6.71
CA LEU A 19 0.76 3.61 5.45
C LEU A 19 0.22 2.34 4.79
N ALA A 20 0.09 1.24 5.55
CA ALA A 20 -0.47 0.00 5.02
C ALA A 20 -1.90 0.18 4.46
N VAL A 21 -2.74 1.00 5.09
CA VAL A 21 -4.09 1.32 4.59
C VAL A 21 -4.02 2.14 3.30
N ILE A 22 -3.14 3.16 3.24
CA ILE A 22 -2.92 3.97 2.02
C ILE A 22 -2.49 3.07 0.86
N PHE A 23 -1.54 2.16 1.11
CA PHE A 23 -1.11 1.16 0.13
C PHE A 23 -2.28 0.31 -0.37
N HIS A 24 -3.10 -0.25 0.53
CA HIS A 24 -4.23 -1.08 0.12
C HIS A 24 -5.25 -0.30 -0.73
N VAL A 25 -5.58 0.93 -0.32
CA VAL A 25 -6.50 1.78 -1.08
C VAL A 25 -5.95 2.06 -2.48
N THR A 26 -4.67 2.39 -2.62
CA THR A 26 -4.06 2.63 -3.94
C THR A 26 -3.96 1.35 -4.80
N VAL A 27 -3.73 0.18 -4.20
CA VAL A 27 -3.79 -1.11 -4.91
C VAL A 27 -5.21 -1.41 -5.41
N THR A 28 -6.27 -1.06 -4.68
CA THR A 28 -7.63 -1.23 -5.21
C THR A 28 -7.88 -0.38 -6.45
N ILE A 29 -7.28 0.82 -6.54
CA ILE A 29 -7.32 1.67 -7.74
C ILE A 29 -6.58 0.99 -8.91
N VAL A 30 -5.44 0.34 -8.66
CA VAL A 30 -4.73 -0.48 -9.68
C VAL A 30 -5.67 -1.57 -10.22
N VAL A 31 -6.32 -2.33 -9.34
CA VAL A 31 -7.28 -3.36 -9.76
C VAL A 31 -8.41 -2.76 -10.59
N TRP A 32 -9.00 -1.67 -10.13
CA TRP A 32 -10.09 -0.99 -10.83
C TRP A 32 -9.69 -0.52 -12.24
N ASN A 33 -8.49 0.04 -12.41
CA ASN A 33 -7.93 0.39 -13.72
C ASN A 33 -7.89 -0.81 -14.68
N GLY A 34 -7.50 -1.98 -14.18
CA GLY A 34 -7.46 -3.20 -14.97
C GLY A 34 -8.82 -3.69 -15.42
N PHE A 35 -9.84 -3.51 -14.58
CA PHE A 35 -11.22 -3.86 -14.91
C PHE A 35 -11.80 -2.95 -16.00
N GLN A 36 -11.56 -1.64 -15.93
CA GLN A 36 -12.01 -0.71 -16.98
C GLN A 36 -11.33 -1.00 -18.32
N GLY A 37 -10.00 -1.20 -18.32
CA GLY A 37 -9.23 -1.45 -19.55
C GLY A 37 -9.31 -2.88 -20.13
N ASN A 38 -10.28 -3.71 -19.71
CA ASN A 38 -10.43 -5.13 -20.09
C ASN A 38 -9.15 -6.00 -19.89
N LYS A 39 -8.28 -5.60 -18.96
CA LYS A 39 -7.02 -6.28 -18.60
C LYS A 39 -7.05 -6.82 -17.17
N LYS A 40 -8.24 -7.21 -16.69
CA LYS A 40 -8.53 -7.61 -15.31
C LYS A 40 -7.52 -8.61 -14.72
N VAL A 41 -7.17 -9.67 -15.46
CA VAL A 41 -6.27 -10.73 -14.96
C VAL A 41 -4.85 -10.18 -14.72
N LEU A 42 -4.32 -9.39 -15.65
CA LEU A 42 -2.97 -8.83 -15.53
C LEU A 42 -2.87 -7.89 -14.32
N TYR A 43 -3.88 -7.04 -14.12
CA TYR A 43 -3.88 -6.10 -13.01
C TYR A 43 -4.18 -6.76 -11.67
N LEU A 44 -4.93 -7.86 -11.64
CA LEU A 44 -5.08 -8.69 -10.43
C LEU A 44 -3.74 -9.34 -10.05
N LEU A 45 -3.02 -9.91 -11.02
CA LEU A 45 -1.68 -10.44 -10.78
C LEU A 45 -0.71 -9.34 -10.32
N LEU A 46 -0.79 -8.15 -10.90
CA LEU A 46 -0.01 -6.99 -10.46
C LEU A 46 -0.33 -6.59 -9.02
N ALA A 47 -1.61 -6.57 -8.64
CA ALA A 47 -2.02 -6.26 -7.27
C ALA A 47 -1.49 -7.30 -6.27
N ILE A 48 -1.57 -8.60 -6.60
CA ILE A 48 -1.01 -9.68 -5.79
C ILE A 48 0.50 -9.53 -5.66
N LEU A 49 1.19 -9.23 -6.76
CA LEU A 49 2.63 -9.00 -6.78
C LEU A 49 3.02 -7.82 -5.88
N LEU A 50 2.34 -6.69 -6.03
CA LEU A 50 2.61 -5.48 -5.23
C LEU A 50 2.36 -5.73 -3.75
N HIS A 51 1.27 -6.41 -3.40
CA HIS A 51 0.96 -6.77 -2.02
C HIS A 51 2.02 -7.71 -1.44
N GLY A 52 2.31 -8.82 -2.13
CA GLY A 52 3.34 -9.76 -1.69
C GLY A 52 4.73 -9.14 -1.61
N MET A 53 5.08 -8.22 -2.51
CA MET A 53 6.34 -7.46 -2.46
C MET A 53 6.41 -6.59 -1.19
N MET A 54 5.30 -5.96 -0.80
CA MET A 54 5.26 -5.13 0.39
C MET A 54 5.37 -5.96 1.67
N ASP A 55 4.69 -7.11 1.72
CA ASP A 55 4.80 -8.05 2.82
C ASP A 55 6.22 -8.65 2.92
N ALA A 56 6.85 -8.95 1.78
CA ALA A 56 8.21 -9.46 1.71
C ALA A 56 9.27 -8.42 2.11
N LEU A 57 8.96 -7.12 1.99
CA LEU A 57 9.86 -6.04 2.41
C LEU A 57 10.16 -6.13 3.92
N ILE A 58 9.20 -6.59 4.72
CA ILE A 58 9.35 -6.73 6.17
C ILE A 58 10.49 -7.71 6.54
N PRO A 59 10.45 -8.99 6.16
CA PRO A 59 11.53 -9.92 6.47
C PRO A 59 12.86 -9.51 5.82
N ILE A 60 12.84 -8.93 4.61
CA ILE A 60 14.06 -8.48 3.93
C ILE A 60 14.76 -7.40 4.74
N ILE A 61 14.07 -6.30 5.08
CA ILE A 61 14.66 -5.20 5.84
C ILE A 61 15.06 -5.69 7.25
N SER A 62 14.25 -6.56 7.87
CA SER A 62 14.56 -7.13 9.18
C SER A 62 15.85 -7.93 9.23
N SER A 63 16.27 -8.47 8.07
CA SER A 63 17.54 -9.20 7.95
C SER A 63 18.77 -8.28 7.98
N PHE A 64 18.61 -6.98 7.71
CA PHE A 64 19.69 -6.00 7.74
C PHE A 64 19.62 -5.05 8.94
N THR A 65 18.42 -4.74 9.43
CA THR A 65 18.20 -3.78 10.52
C THR A 65 16.91 -4.03 11.28
N THR A 66 16.90 -3.70 12.57
CA THR A 66 15.70 -3.70 13.42
C THR A 66 15.13 -2.30 13.65
N SER A 67 15.63 -1.29 12.93
CA SER A 67 15.19 0.11 13.09
C SER A 67 13.83 0.34 12.44
N LEU A 68 12.79 0.60 13.25
CA LEU A 68 11.43 0.90 12.75
C LEU A 68 11.39 2.09 11.79
N ILE A 69 12.23 3.10 12.01
CA ILE A 69 12.28 4.31 11.16
C ILE A 69 12.64 3.93 9.70
N ILE A 70 13.47 2.90 9.52
CA ILE A 70 13.87 2.44 8.19
C ILE A 70 12.70 1.71 7.51
N PHE A 71 11.93 0.92 8.25
CA PHE A 71 10.71 0.28 7.73
C PHE A 71 9.69 1.33 7.28
N GLU A 72 9.39 2.30 8.14
CA GLU A 72 8.44 3.37 7.85
C GLU A 72 8.88 4.21 6.66
N GLY A 73 10.16 4.56 6.58
CA GLY A 73 10.71 5.30 5.44
C GLY A 73 10.57 4.53 4.12
N ALA A 74 10.85 3.22 4.12
CA ALA A 74 10.69 2.38 2.93
C ALA A 74 9.22 2.29 2.50
N PHE A 75 8.31 2.08 3.46
CA PHE A 75 6.87 2.01 3.19
C PHE A 75 6.32 3.34 2.65
N LEU A 76 6.72 4.45 3.27
CA LEU A 76 6.34 5.80 2.85
C LEU A 76 6.76 6.09 1.40
N ILE A 77 7.98 5.69 1.00
CA ILE A 77 8.46 5.90 -0.36
C ILE A 77 7.58 5.15 -1.38
N VAL A 78 7.26 3.89 -1.11
CA VAL A 78 6.38 3.08 -1.97
C VAL A 78 4.98 3.72 -2.06
N ASP A 79 4.43 4.14 -0.93
CA ASP A 79 3.12 4.80 -0.88
C ASP A 79 3.09 6.10 -1.67
N ILE A 80 4.15 6.92 -1.63
CA ILE A 80 4.24 8.14 -2.43
C ILE A 80 4.12 7.80 -3.92
N PHE A 81 4.85 6.79 -4.41
CA PHE A 81 4.75 6.36 -5.80
C PHE A 81 3.36 5.84 -6.15
N MET A 82 2.75 5.06 -5.27
CA MET A 82 1.42 4.49 -5.46
C MET A 82 0.32 5.57 -5.48
N VAL A 83 0.43 6.57 -4.62
CA VAL A 83 -0.47 7.73 -4.59
C VAL A 83 -0.33 8.55 -5.87
N ILE A 84 0.91 8.84 -6.31
CA ILE A 84 1.16 9.54 -7.59
C ILE A 84 0.53 8.76 -8.75
N TYR A 85 0.73 7.43 -8.79
CA TYR A 85 0.09 6.57 -9.77
C TYR A 85 -1.43 6.68 -9.71
N ALA A 86 -2.04 6.60 -8.53
CA ALA A 86 -3.48 6.69 -8.35
C ALA A 86 -4.04 8.00 -8.92
N PHE A 87 -3.41 9.14 -8.61
CA PHE A 87 -3.79 10.45 -9.14
C PHE A 87 -3.62 10.53 -10.66
N HIS A 88 -2.52 10.02 -11.21
CA HIS A 88 -2.30 10.01 -12.66
C HIS A 88 -3.30 9.09 -13.38
N SER A 89 -3.63 7.96 -12.77
CA SER A 89 -4.57 6.99 -13.33
C SER A 89 -5.99 7.55 -13.42
N ARG A 90 -6.36 8.49 -12.53
CA ARG A 90 -7.67 9.17 -12.52
C ARG A 90 -8.01 9.81 -13.86
N LYS A 91 -7.00 10.23 -14.63
CA LYS A 91 -7.17 10.86 -15.95
C LYS A 91 -7.69 9.90 -17.02
N TYR A 92 -7.47 8.59 -16.89
CA TYR A 92 -7.96 7.61 -17.87
C TYR A 92 -9.47 7.35 -17.75
N TYR A 93 -10.02 7.40 -16.53
CA TYR A 93 -11.45 7.19 -16.28
C TYR A 93 -12.34 8.28 -16.92
N LEU A 94 -11.90 9.55 -16.91
CA LEU A 94 -12.65 10.66 -17.51
C LEU A 94 -12.68 10.63 -19.04
N LYS A 95 -11.80 9.85 -19.68
CA LYS A 95 -11.74 9.74 -21.13
C LYS A 95 -12.77 8.74 -21.66
N GLU A 96 -13.09 7.68 -20.91
CA GLU A 96 -14.16 6.74 -21.27
C GLU A 96 -15.56 7.33 -21.08
N GLU A 97 -15.77 8.22 -20.09
CA GLU A 97 -17.07 8.86 -19.86
C GLU A 97 -17.42 9.94 -20.93
N ASN A 98 -16.41 10.45 -21.64
CA ASN A 98 -16.56 11.47 -22.70
C ASN A 98 -16.51 10.88 -24.13
N GLN A 99 -16.56 9.56 -24.29
CA GLN A 99 -16.67 8.88 -25.59
C GLN A 99 -18.03 8.22 -25.76
#